data_AF-U1MZ23-F1
#
_entry.id   AF-U1MZ23-F1
#
_cell.length_a   1.000
_cell.length_b   1.000
_cell.length_c   1.000
_cell.angle_alpha   90.00
_cell.angle_beta   90.00
_cell.angle_gamma   90.00
#
_symmetry.space_group_name_H-M   'P 1'
#
loop_
_entity.id
_entity.type
_entity.pdbx_description
1 polymer ?
#
loop_
_entity_poly.entity_id
_entity_poly.type
_entity_poly.pdbx_seq_one_letter_code
_entity_poly.pdbx_strand_id
1 'polypeptide(L)' 'MMVPVRCFTCGRVVASDWEEFKARTREADEPEDPQAVLDELDVDRHCCRRMLVSHKDLVDIVAPYQ' A
#
# COMPACT_ATOMS: atom_id res chain seq x y z
N MET A 1 9.65 -5.94 3.98
CA MET A 1 8.84 -7.12 4.32
C MET A 1 7.43 -6.87 3.83
N MET A 2 6.59 -7.91 3.68
CA MET A 2 5.25 -7.78 3.10
C MET A 2 4.37 -6.74 3.80
N VAL A 3 3.41 -6.19 3.06
CA VAL A 3 2.39 -5.27 3.56
C VAL A 3 1.59 -5.89 4.71
N PRO A 4 1.24 -5.14 5.78
CA PRO A 4 0.41 -5.69 6.83
C PRO A 4 -0.98 -6.08 6.31
N VAL A 5 -1.51 -7.23 6.73
CA VAL A 5 -2.85 -7.70 6.33
C VAL A 5 -3.94 -6.71 6.73
N ARG A 6 -3.83 -6.15 7.94
CA ARG A 6 -4.78 -5.19 8.52
C ARG A 6 -4.06 -3.96 9.03
N CYS A 7 -4.75 -2.83 9.03
CA CYS A 7 -4.24 -1.60 9.64
C CYS A 7 -4.11 -1.74 11.16
N PHE A 8 -2.97 -1.29 11.70
CA PHE A 8 -2.63 -1.36 13.12
C PHE A 8 -3.58 -0.58 14.05
N THR A 9 -4.36 0.36 13.52
CA THR A 9 -5.27 1.20 14.32
C THR A 9 -6.73 0.80 14.14
N CYS A 10 -7.18 0.73 12.88
CA CYS A 10 -8.60 0.54 12.56
C CYS A 10 -8.99 -0.93 12.38
N GLY A 11 -8.02 -1.84 12.18
CA GLY A 11 -8.27 -3.26 11.93
C GLY A 11 -8.89 -3.58 10.56
N ARG A 12 -9.13 -2.56 9.70
CA ARG A 12 -9.54 -2.72 8.30
C ARG A 12 -8.48 -3.51 7.55
N VAL A 13 -8.90 -4.39 6.64
CA VAL A 13 -8.02 -5.11 5.72
C VAL A 13 -7.43 -4.09 4.74
N VAL A 14 -6.09 -4.02 4.66
CA VAL A 14 -5.38 -3.09 3.77
C VAL A 14 -4.50 -3.81 2.75
N ALA A 15 -4.21 -5.09 2.95
CA ALA A 15 -3.39 -5.85 2.01
C ALA A 15 -4.09 -6.13 0.67
N SER A 16 -5.43 -6.19 0.63
CA SER A 16 -6.19 -6.33 -0.62
C SER A 16 -5.95 -5.17 -1.57
N ASP A 17 -5.74 -3.97 -1.02
CA ASP A 17 -5.69 -2.72 -1.77
C ASP A 17 -4.23 -2.39 -2.21
N TRP A 18 -3.25 -3.15 -1.71
CA TRP A 18 -1.83 -2.86 -1.89
C TRP A 18 -1.34 -3.01 -3.32
N GLU A 19 -1.67 -4.12 -3.98
CA GLU A 19 -1.18 -4.40 -5.34
C GLU A 19 -1.69 -3.35 -6.34
N GLU A 20 -2.98 -2.99 -6.25
CA GLU A 20 -3.56 -1.96 -7.09
C GLU A 20 -2.97 -0.57 -6.81
N PHE A 21 -2.82 -0.20 -5.53
CA PHE A 21 -2.16 1.05 -5.15
C PHE A 21 -0.71 1.12 -5.67
N LYS A 22 0.05 0.04 -5.52
CA LYS A 22 1.45 -0.07 -5.96
C LYS A 22 1.55 0.05 -7.48
N ALA A 23 0.69 -0.66 -8.22
CA ALA A 23 0.64 -0.62 -9.68
C ALA A 23 0.37 0.80 -10.19
N ARG A 24 -0.63 1.50 -9.65
CA ARG A 24 -1.05 2.83 -10.12
C ARG A 24 -0.13 3.98 -9.70
N THR A 25 0.53 3.86 -8.54
CA THR A 25 1.33 4.98 -7.99
C THR A 25 2.84 4.80 -8.09
N ARG A 26 3.36 3.57 -8.05
CA ARG A 26 4.80 3.30 -7.95
C ARG A 26 5.39 2.61 -9.17
N GLU A 27 4.61 1.75 -9.81
CA GLU A 27 5.08 0.94 -10.95
C GLU A 27 4.57 1.46 -12.30
N ALA A 28 3.56 2.34 -12.31
CA ALA A 28 3.07 2.99 -13.51
C ALA A 28 4.13 3.91 -14.14
N ASP A 29 4.21 3.91 -15.47
CA ASP A 29 5.08 4.82 -16.25
C ASP A 29 4.70 6.29 -16.02
N GLU A 30 3.40 6.57 -15.85
CA GLU A 30 2.86 7.88 -15.47
C GLU A 30 2.13 7.74 -14.13
N PRO A 31 2.79 8.02 -12.99
CA PRO A 31 2.24 7.74 -11.67
C PRO A 31 1.07 8.67 -11.34
N GLU A 32 -0.05 8.07 -10.96
CA GLU A 32 -1.23 8.79 -10.51
C GLU A 32 -1.04 9.38 -9.11
N ASP A 33 -1.79 10.43 -8.79
CA ASP A 33 -1.74 11.04 -7.46
C ASP A 33 -2.17 10.02 -6.38
N PRO A 34 -1.33 9.72 -5.37
CA PRO A 34 -1.66 8.73 -4.36
C PRO A 34 -2.94 9.04 -3.59
N GLN A 35 -3.31 10.32 -3.43
CA GLN A 35 -4.56 10.67 -2.76
C GLN A 35 -5.76 10.25 -3.61
N ALA A 36 -5.79 10.58 -4.90
CA ALA A 36 -6.85 10.18 -5.82
C ALA A 36 -7.01 8.65 -5.89
N VAL A 37 -5.91 7.91 -5.99
CA VAL A 37 -5.95 6.43 -6.00
C VAL A 37 -6.51 5.87 -4.69
N LEU A 38 -6.15 6.44 -3.54
CA LEU A 38 -6.68 6.01 -2.24
C LEU A 38 -8.17 6.35 -2.06
N ASP A 39 -8.62 7.45 -2.67
CA ASP A 39 -10.04 7.84 -2.70
C ASP A 39 -10.85 6.84 -3.55
N GLU A 40 -10.32 6.42 -4.70
CA GLU A 40 -10.96 5.41 -5.57
C GLU A 40 -10.97 4.01 -4.97
N LEU A 41 -9.94 3.64 -4.20
CA LEU A 41 -9.87 2.39 -3.43
C LEU A 41 -10.74 2.42 -2.16
N ASP A 42 -11.56 3.46 -1.98
CA ASP A 42 -12.46 3.65 -0.83
C ASP A 42 -11.70 3.66 0.51
N VAL A 43 -10.45 4.11 0.56
CA VAL A 43 -9.62 4.14 1.78
C VAL A 43 -9.73 5.49 2.46
N ASP A 44 -10.83 5.79 3.14
CA ASP A 44 -11.06 7.14 3.69
C ASP A 44 -10.18 7.50 4.89
N ARG A 45 -10.00 6.56 5.81
CA ARG A 45 -9.42 6.86 7.12
C ARG A 45 -7.91 7.05 6.99
N HIS A 46 -7.41 8.20 7.46
CA HIS A 46 -5.98 8.52 7.50
C HIS A 46 -5.11 7.41 8.14
N CYS A 47 -5.63 6.73 9.18
CA CYS A 47 -4.93 5.67 9.88
C CYS A 47 -4.74 4.41 9.02
N CYS A 48 -5.66 4.13 8.08
CA CYS A 48 -5.55 3.04 7.13
C CYS A 48 -4.73 3.51 5.88
N ARG A 49 -4.88 4.76 5.41
CA ARG A 49 -4.06 5.36 4.32
C ARG A 49 -2.56 5.33 4.60
N ARG A 50 -2.15 5.71 5.82
CA ARG A 50 -0.71 5.72 6.19
C ARG A 50 -0.05 4.35 6.01
N MET A 51 -0.81 3.26 6.14
CA MET A 51 -0.27 1.91 5.96
C MET A 51 0.17 1.67 4.53
N LEU A 52 -0.53 2.22 3.54
CA LEU A 52 -0.19 2.06 2.12
C LEU A 52 0.87 3.09 1.69
N VAL A 53 0.67 4.36 2.02
CA VAL A 53 1.56 5.45 1.59
C VAL A 53 2.99 5.24 2.10
N SER A 54 3.16 4.86 3.37
CA SER A 54 4.48 4.72 4.00
C SER A 54 5.12 3.34 3.84
N HIS A 55 4.41 2.35 3.30
CA HIS A 55 4.96 1.00 3.19
C HIS A 55 6.11 0.94 2.19
N LYS A 56 7.18 0.23 2.55
CA LYS A 56 8.26 -0.13 1.63
C LYS A 56 8.36 -1.64 1.65
N ASP A 57 8.09 -2.24 0.49
CA ASP A 57 8.33 -3.65 0.33
C ASP A 57 9.85 -3.87 0.25
N LEU A 58 10.33 -4.81 1.06
CA LEU A 58 11.74 -5.18 1.13
C LEU A 58 11.90 -6.69 0.95
N VAL A 59 10.82 -7.42 0.67
CA VAL A 59 10.87 -8.89 0.54
C VAL A 59 11.84 -9.26 -0.58
N ASP A 60 11.73 -8.62 -1.73
CA ASP A 60 12.59 -8.92 -2.89
C ASP A 60 14.07 -8.65 -2.63
N ILE A 61 14.36 -7.69 -1.75
CA ILE A 61 15.74 -7.32 -1.37
C ILE A 61 16.31 -8.32 -0.37
N VAL A 62 15.50 -8.79 0.57
CA VAL A 62 15.95 -9.65 1.68
C VAL A 62 15.92 -11.14 1.30
N ALA A 63 15.00 -11.55 0.42
CA ALA A 63 14.80 -12.94 0.01
C ALA A 63 16.08 -13.67 -0.48
N PRO A 64 17.02 -13.04 -1.21
CA PRO A 64 18.25 -13.71 -1.66
C PRO A 64 19.22 -14.09 -0.55
N TYR A 65 19.08 -13.51 0.64
CA TYR A 65 19.96 -13.71 1.79
C TYR A 65 19.37 -14.66 2.85
N GLN A 66 18.20 -15.25 2.55
CA GLN A 66 17.49 -16.21 3.39
C GLN A 66 17.72 -17.64 2.90
#